data_AF-A0A0F4IIW1-F1
#
_entry.id   AF-A0A0F4IIW1-F1
#
_cell.length_a   1.000
_cell.length_b   1.000
_cell.length_c   1.000
_cell.angle_alpha   90.00
_cell.angle_beta   90.00
_cell.angle_gamma   90.00
#
_symmetry.space_group_name_H-M   'P 1'
#
loop_
_entity.id
_entity.type
_entity.pdbx_description
1 polymer ?
#
loop_
_entity_poly.entity_id
_entity_poly.type
_entity_poly.pdbx_seq_one_letter_code
_entity_poly.pdbx_strand_id
1 'polypeptide(L)' 'PRTAVPAGSLALAGEYAGVYPRSSPGGWQLIGSTDTVLWDPAREPAALFAPGVRVRFEEAGA' A
#
# COMPACT_ATOMS: atom_id res chain seq x y z
N PRO A 1 14.27 3.78 -10.61
CA PRO A 1 13.14 2.87 -10.26
C PRO A 1 13.71 1.65 -9.52
N ARG A 2 13.02 1.16 -8.48
CA ARG A 2 13.48 0.00 -7.70
C ARG A 2 13.03 -1.28 -8.40
N THR A 3 13.92 -2.27 -8.46
CA THR A 3 13.64 -3.60 -9.03
C THR A 3 12.70 -4.41 -8.15
N ALA A 4 12.66 -4.11 -6.84
CA ALA A 4 11.68 -4.64 -5.90
C ALA A 4 11.36 -3.59 -4.83
N VAL A 5 10.06 -3.36 -4.61
CA VAL A 5 9.49 -2.60 -3.50
C VAL A 5 8.82 -3.61 -2.56
N PRO A 6 9.12 -3.62 -1.25
CA PRO A 6 8.49 -4.56 -0.31
C PRO A 6 6.97 -4.43 -0.25
N ALA A 7 6.28 -5.54 0.01
CA ALA A 7 4.85 -5.50 0.35
C ALA A 7 4.62 -4.62 1.59
N GLY A 8 3.49 -3.93 1.64
CA GLY A 8 3.16 -2.99 2.71
C GLY A 8 3.85 -1.61 2.59
N SER A 9 4.70 -1.38 1.59
CA SER A 9 5.34 -0.07 1.41
C SER A 9 4.32 1.01 1.06
N LEU A 10 4.28 2.10 1.85
CA LEU A 10 3.53 3.31 1.55
C LEU A 10 4.39 4.23 0.67
N ALA A 11 3.82 4.70 -0.44
CA ALA A 11 4.53 5.51 -1.41
C ALA A 11 3.68 6.61 -2.05
N LEU A 12 4.37 7.59 -2.61
CA LEU A 12 3.80 8.73 -3.33
C LEU A 12 4.27 8.78 -4.79
N ALA A 13 3.38 9.20 -5.69
CA ALA A 13 3.71 9.65 -7.04
C ALA A 13 2.74 10.76 -7.48
N GLY A 14 3.26 11.98 -7.66
CA GLY A 14 2.40 13.14 -7.95
C GLY A 14 1.36 13.34 -6.85
N GLU A 15 0.09 13.44 -7.23
CA GLU A 15 -1.06 13.58 -6.33
C GLU A 15 -1.51 12.26 -5.68
N TYR A 16 -0.92 11.13 -6.06
CA TYR A 16 -1.35 9.81 -5.62
C TYR A 16 -0.53 9.32 -4.43
N ALA A 17 -1.23 8.77 -3.44
CA ALA A 17 -0.67 7.91 -2.40
C ALA A 17 -1.16 6.48 -2.64
N GLY A 18 -0.29 5.50 -2.37
CA GLY A 18 -0.62 4.10 -2.56
C GLY A 18 0.23 3.20 -1.66
N VAL A 19 -0.32 2.04 -1.32
CA VAL A 19 0.42 1.01 -0.60
C VAL A 19 0.54 -0.21 -1.49
N TYR A 20 1.76 -0.74 -1.61
CA TYR A 20 2.04 -1.91 -2.43
C TYR A 20 1.50 -3.18 -1.72
N PRO A 21 0.48 -3.88 -2.24
CA PRO A 21 -0.09 -5.06 -1.57
C PRO A 21 0.82 -6.29 -1.64
N ARG A 22 1.82 -6.28 -2.52
CA ARG A 22 2.78 -7.37 -2.75
C ARG A 22 4.12 -6.78 -3.19
N SER A 23 5.18 -7.59 -3.12
CA SER A 23 6.47 -7.21 -3.69
C SER A 23 6.39 -7.09 -5.22
N SER A 24 6.83 -5.96 -5.75
CA SER A 24 6.91 -5.70 -7.20
C SER A 24 7.94 -4.60 -7.52
N PRO A 25 8.44 -4.51 -8.76
CA PRO A 25 9.17 -3.32 -9.20
C PRO A 25 8.33 -2.05 -9.05
N GLY A 26 8.96 -0.91 -8.77
CA GLY A 26 8.24 0.34 -8.53
C GLY A 26 9.11 1.60 -8.54
N GLY A 27 8.59 2.69 -9.09
CA GLY A 27 9.28 3.98 -9.20
C GLY A 27 8.87 5.02 -8.16
N TRP A 28 7.85 4.73 -7.35
CA TRP A 28 7.26 5.72 -6.43
C TRP A 28 8.20 6.01 -5.26
N GLN A 29 8.06 7.21 -4.68
CA GLN A 29 8.83 7.61 -3.50
C GLN A 29 8.27 6.90 -2.28
N LEU A 30 9.07 6.05 -1.64
CA LEU A 30 8.65 5.33 -0.44
C LEU A 30 8.77 6.26 0.77
N ILE A 31 7.71 6.33 1.58
CA ILE A 31 7.62 7.25 2.73
C ILE A 31 7.28 6.55 4.05
N GLY A 32 6.98 5.24 4.01
CA GLY A 32 6.66 4.45 5.19
C GLY A 32 6.27 3.02 4.83
N SER A 33 5.77 2.29 5.81
CA SER A 33 5.27 0.92 5.65
C SER A 33 4.10 0.64 6.59
N THR A 34 3.29 -0.35 6.27
CA THR A 34 2.23 -0.87 7.12
C THR A 34 2.18 -2.39 7.03
N ASP A 35 1.83 -3.04 8.15
CA ASP A 35 1.55 -4.48 8.20
C ASP A 35 0.11 -4.82 7.78
N THR A 36 -0.69 -3.81 7.41
CA THR A 36 -2.09 -4.01 6.98
C THR A 36 -2.15 -4.85 5.71
N VAL A 37 -2.93 -5.95 5.75
CA VAL A 37 -3.14 -6.83 4.59
C VAL A 37 -4.19 -6.25 3.63
N LEU A 38 -3.69 -5.58 2.59
CA LEU A 38 -4.50 -4.89 1.58
C LEU A 38 -5.17 -5.84 0.58
N TRP A 39 -4.55 -6.99 0.32
CA TRP A 39 -5.06 -8.00 -0.60
C TRP A 39 -4.91 -9.38 0.02
N ASP A 40 -6.01 -10.09 0.15
CA ASP A 40 -6.05 -11.48 0.63
C ASP A 40 -6.98 -12.30 -0.29
N PRO A 41 -6.47 -13.26 -1.09
CA PRO A 41 -7.30 -14.06 -1.98
C PRO A 41 -8.25 -15.02 -1.25
N ALA A 42 -8.07 -15.25 0.05
CA ALA A 42 -8.98 -16.06 0.86
C ALA A 42 -10.15 -15.25 1.47
N ARG A 43 -10.14 -13.92 1.33
CA ARG A 43 -11.18 -13.00 1.82
C ARG A 43 -12.15 -12.60 0.71
N GLU A 44 -13.42 -12.38 1.05
CA GLU A 44 -14.42 -11.74 0.16
C GLU A 44 -14.92 -10.43 0.80
N PRO A 45 -14.61 -9.25 0.22
CA PRO A 45 -13.80 -9.03 -0.98
C PRO A 45 -12.29 -9.21 -0.73
N ALA A 46 -11.58 -9.66 -1.78
CA ALA A 46 -10.13 -9.87 -1.69
C ALA A 46 -9.36 -8.56 -1.44
N ALA A 47 -9.80 -7.46 -2.07
CA ALA A 47 -9.26 -6.13 -1.81
C ALA A 47 -9.83 -5.54 -0.51
N LEU A 48 -8.97 -4.97 0.32
CA LEU A 48 -9.39 -4.30 1.56
C LEU A 48 -10.17 -3.02 1.26
N PHE A 49 -9.81 -2.32 0.19
CA PHE A 49 -10.43 -1.08 -0.23
C PHE A 49 -11.17 -1.28 -1.55
N ALA A 50 -12.45 -0.88 -1.58
CA ALA A 50 -13.20 -0.71 -2.81
C ALA A 50 -13.04 0.74 -3.34
N PRO A 51 -13.24 0.98 -4.64
CA PRO A 51 -13.33 2.33 -5.18
C PRO A 51 -14.36 3.18 -4.41
N GLY A 52 -13.98 4.42 -4.08
CA GLY A 52 -14.80 5.35 -3.30
C GLY A 52 -14.61 5.29 -1.78
N VAL A 53 -13.89 4.30 -1.25
CA VAL A 53 -13.53 4.26 0.18
C VAL A 53 -12.53 5.38 0.49
N ARG A 54 -12.78 6.13 1.57
CA ARG A 54 -11.84 7.11 2.11
C ARG A 54 -10.85 6.42 3.05
N VAL A 55 -9.56 6.69 2.86
CA VAL A 55 -8.47 6.15 3.66
C VAL A 55 -7.81 7.28 4.44
N ARG A 56 -7.49 7.02 5.71
CA ARG A 56 -6.68 7.90 6.56
C ARG A 56 -5.45 7.11 7.02
N PHE A 57 -4.28 7.68 6.82
CA PHE A 57 -3.03 7.15 7.36
C PHE A 57 -2.80 7.73 8.74
N GLU A 58 -2.34 6.88 9.66
CA GLU A 58 -1.96 7.27 11.01
C GLU A 58 -0.58 6.67 11.30
N GLU A 59 0.26 7.38 12.02
CA GLU A 59 1.53 6.82 12.49
C GLU A 59 1.19 5.66 13.45
N ALA A 60 1.73 4.47 13.15
CA ALA A 60 1.69 3.38 14.11
C ALA A 60 2.51 3.84 15.32
N GLY A 61 1.86 3.93 16.49
CA GLY A 61 2.50 4.39 17.72
C GLY A 61 3.81 3.65 18.01
N ALA A 62 4.72 4.31 18.71
CA ALA A 62 6.01 3.76 19.14
C ALA A 62 5.85 2.55 20.06
#